data_AF-A0A5P8W0F9-F1
#
_entry.id   AF-A0A5P8W0F9-F1
#
_cell.length_a   1.000
_cell.length_b   1.000
_cell.length_c   1.000
_cell.angle_alpha   90.00
_cell.angle_beta   90.00
_cell.angle_gamma   90.00
#
_symmetry.space_group_name_H-M   'P 1'
#
loop_
_entity.id
_entity.type
_entity.pdbx_description
1 polymer ?
#
loop_
_entity_poly.entity_id
_entity_poly.type
_entity_poly.pdbx_seq_one_letter_code
_entity_poly.pdbx_strand_id
1 'polypeptide(L)' 'MDIFMKTKEVHIRISERRFNKIKNHATLKEKTVTQIIEDYIDRLPNTQIDDSLNIPCTE' A
#
# COMPACT_ATOMS: atom_id res chain seq x y z
N MET A 1 12.05 3.06 -23.66
CA MET A 1 12.66 3.28 -22.32
C MET A 1 11.68 2.66 -21.35
N ASP A 2 11.83 1.37 -21.06
CA ASP A 2 11.02 0.75 -20.03
C ASP A 2 11.54 1.25 -18.69
N ILE A 3 10.78 2.16 -18.08
CA ILE A 3 10.97 2.48 -16.67
C ILE A 3 10.61 1.18 -15.94
N PHE A 4 11.61 0.37 -15.63
CA PHE A 4 11.46 -0.78 -14.74
C PHE A 4 11.00 -0.22 -13.39
N MET A 5 9.68 -0.13 -13.19
CA MET A 5 9.07 0.12 -11.91
C MET A 5 9.67 -0.91 -10.95
N LYS A 6 10.43 -0.44 -9.95
CA LYS A 6 10.99 -1.32 -8.93
C LYS A 6 9.82 -1.92 -8.16
N THR A 7 9.42 -3.13 -8.54
CA THR A 7 8.36 -3.86 -7.86
C THR A 7 8.85 -4.24 -6.47
N LYS A 8 8.00 -3.97 -5.47
CA LYS A 8 8.18 -4.44 -4.10
C LYS A 8 7.00 -5.31 -3.75
N GLU A 9 7.26 -6.38 -3.03
CA GLU A 9 6.22 -7.31 -2.58
C GLU A 9 5.94 -7.11 -1.10
N VAL A 10 4.68 -7.26 -0.71
CA VAL A 10 4.23 -7.24 0.69
C VAL A 10 3.60 -8.58 1.01
N HIS A 11 4.20 -9.31 1.96
CA HIS A 11 3.61 -10.55 2.46
C HIS A 11 2.78 -10.25 3.70
N ILE A 12 1.46 -10.42 3.60
CA ILE A 12 0.52 -10.15 4.70
C ILE A 12 -0.03 -11.47 5.25
N ARG A 13 0.15 -11.71 6.55
CA ARG A 13 -0.50 -12.84 7.26
C ARG A 13 -1.87 -12.42 7.76
N ILE A 14 -2.93 -13.04 7.25
CA ILE A 14 -4.31 -12.80 7.69
C ILE A 14 -5.07 -14.13 7.85
N SER A 15 -6.11 -14.10 8.69
CA SER A 15 -7.06 -15.22 8.81
C SER A 15 -7.79 -15.47 7.48
N GLU A 16 -8.14 -16.72 7.21
CA GLU A 16 -8.93 -17.11 6.03
C GLU A 16 -10.23 -16.31 5.87
N ARG A 17 -10.95 -16.03 6.97
CA ARG A 17 -12.17 -15.20 6.94
C ARG A 17 -11.93 -13.81 6.35
N ARG A 18 -10.80 -13.17 6.70
CA ARG A 18 -10.42 -11.85 6.17
C ARG A 18 -9.99 -11.95 4.71
N PHE A 19 -9.26 -13.01 4.34
CA PHE A 19 -8.87 -13.27 2.96
C PHE A 19 -10.10 -13.46 2.04
N ASN A 20 -11.06 -14.28 2.45
CA ASN A 20 -12.28 -14.51 1.67
C ASN A 20 -13.11 -13.23 1.53
N LYS A 21 -13.16 -12.39 2.59
CA LYS A 21 -13.84 -11.10 2.53
C LYS A 21 -13.23 -10.17 1.49
N ILE A 22 -11.89 -10.02 1.46
CA ILE A 22 -11.23 -9.14 0.49
C ILE A 22 -11.32 -9.72 -0.93
N LYS A 23 -11.20 -11.05 -1.09
CA LYS A 23 -11.38 -11.73 -2.37
C LYS A 23 -12.77 -11.48 -2.96
N ASN A 24 -13.83 -11.69 -2.18
CA ASN A 24 -15.21 -11.46 -2.64
C ASN A 24 -15.46 -9.99 -2.98
N HIS A 25 -14.89 -9.06 -2.21
CA HIS A 25 -14.97 -7.63 -2.51
C HIS A 25 -14.29 -7.28 -3.85
N ALA A 26 -13.13 -7.87 -4.11
CA ALA A 26 -12.40 -7.70 -5.36
C ALA A 26 -13.20 -8.25 -6.55
N THR A 27 -13.78 -9.45 -6.41
CA THR A 27 -14.68 -10.04 -7.42
C THR A 27 -15.86 -9.14 -7.75
N LEU A 28 -16.54 -8.60 -6.74
CA LEU A 28 -17.70 -7.71 -6.95
C LEU A 28 -17.33 -6.41 -7.70
N LYS A 29 -16.09 -5.95 -7.55
CA LYS A 29 -15.58 -4.73 -8.20
C LYS A 29 -14.85 -4.99 -9.52
N GLU A 30 -14.79 -6.24 -9.97
CA GLU A 30 -14.02 -6.66 -11.16
C GLU A 30 -12.54 -6.24 -11.07
N LYS A 31 -11.97 -6.27 -9.87
CA LYS A 31 -10.57 -5.91 -9.58
C LYS A 31 -9.82 -7.08 -8.99
N THR A 32 -8.49 -7.04 -9.09
CA THR A 32 -7.62 -7.94 -8.35
C THR A 32 -7.50 -7.52 -6.87
N VAL A 33 -7.16 -8.46 -5.99
CA VAL A 33 -6.89 -8.14 -4.58
C VAL A 33 -5.75 -7.11 -4.46
N THR A 34 -4.73 -7.21 -5.32
CA THR A 34 -3.63 -6.24 -5.40
C THR A 34 -4.14 -4.84 -5.70
N GLN A 35 -4.96 -4.66 -6.74
CA GLN A 35 -5.53 -3.35 -7.09
C GLN A 35 -6.43 -2.79 -5.98
N ILE A 36 -7.16 -3.65 -5.26
CA ILE A 36 -7.93 -3.21 -4.09
C ILE A 36 -7.00 -2.68 -3.00
N ILE A 37 -5.86 -3.33 -2.76
CA ILE A 37 -4.86 -2.88 -1.77
C ILE A 37 -4.19 -1.58 -2.24
N GLU A 38 -3.81 -1.48 -3.51
CA GLU A 38 -3.28 -0.25 -4.13
C GLU A 38 -4.26 0.91 -3.99
N ASP A 39 -5.53 0.71 -4.35
CA ASP A 39 -6.61 1.70 -4.16
C ASP A 39 -6.74 2.18 -2.71
N TYR A 40 -6.43 1.33 -1.72
CA TYR A 40 -6.44 1.71 -0.31
C TYR A 40 -5.15 2.46 0.09
N ILE A 41 -4.00 2.04 -0.43
CA ILE A 41 -2.70 2.70 -0.21
C ILE A 41 -2.72 4.12 -0.79
N ASP A 42 -3.27 4.29 -1.99
CA ASP A 42 -3.36 5.59 -2.68
C ASP A 42 -4.24 6.61 -1.94
N ARG A 43 -5.09 6.15 -1.00
CA ARG A 43 -5.90 7.02 -0.13
C ARG A 43 -5.16 7.47 1.13
N LEU A 44 -4.02 6.86 1.45
CA LEU A 44 -3.22 7.26 2.60
C LEU A 44 -2.61 8.64 2.31
N PRO A 45 -2.48 9.51 3.32
CA PRO A 45 -1.77 10.76 3.15
C PRO A 45 -0.32 10.47 2.74
N ASN A 46 0.21 11.26 1.81
CA ASN A 46 1.63 11.24 1.49
C ASN A 46 2.41 11.81 2.68
N THR A 47 2.76 10.95 3.63
CA THR A 47 3.77 11.26 4.63
C THR A 47 5.12 11.17 3.95
N GLN A 48 5.45 12.18 3.14
CA GLN A 48 6.86 12.45 2.87
C GLN A 48 7.45 12.76 4.24
N ILE A 49 8.16 11.78 4.83
CA ILE A 49 9.14 12.08 5.87
C ILE A 49 10.19 12.88 5.11
N ASP A 50 9.98 14.19 5.07
CA ASP A 50 10.97 15.12 4.61
C ASP A 50 12.12 14.99 5.61
N ASP A 51 13.19 14.30 5.22
CA ASP A 51 14.44 14.15 6.00
C ASP A 51 15.07 15.52 6.36
N SER A 52 14.45 16.61 5.91
CA SER A 52 14.70 18.01 6.22
C SER A 52 14.41 18.45 7.67
N LEU A 53 13.76 17.64 8.52
CA LEU A 53 13.55 18.01 9.94
C LEU A 53 14.70 17.59 10.88
N ASN A 54 15.92 17.43 10.35
CA ASN A 54 17.12 17.40 11.17
C ASN A 54 17.54 18.83 11.53
N ILE A 55 16.71 19.53 12.32
CA ILE A 55 17.15 20.74 13.03
C ILE A 55 17.83 20.24 14.30
N PRO A 56 19.15 20.36 14.47
CA PRO A 56 19.75 20.11 15.76
C PRO A 56 19.24 21.20 16.70
N CYS A 57 18.35 20.84 17.62
CA CYS A 57 18.04 21.69 18.76
C CYS A 57 19.37 21.96 19.48
N THR A 58 19.83 23.19 19.36
CA THR A 58 20.97 23.71 20.09
C THR A 58 20.38 24.59 21.19
N GLU A 59 20.49 24.14 22.43
CA GLU A 59 20.45 24.97 23.64
C GLU A 59 21.63 24.57 24.52
#